data_AF-A0A9R0VEX2-F1
#
_entry.id   AF-A0A9R0VEX2-F1
#
_cell.length_a   1.000
_cell.length_b   1.000
_cell.length_c   1.000
_cell.angle_alpha   90.00
_cell.angle_beta   90.00
_cell.angle_gamma   90.00
#
_symmetry.space_group_name_H-M   'P 1'
#
loop_
_entity.id
_entity.type
_entity.pdbx_description
1 polymer ?
#
loop_
_entity_poly.entity_id
_entity_poly.type
_entity_poly.pdbx_seq_one_letter_code
_entity_poly.pdbx_strand_id
1 'polypeptide(L)'
;MALARVAAGVLLAAIGCVLSVAADNPSTTSPQPFVWQKAHATFYGGADASDTMGGACGYGNLFSEGPGVTVTVTATNFCPPNDALPNDNGGSCNPLRPHFDMAQPAWEKIGVYRGGIIPVMYQRVPCVKRGGVRFRINGQVTDL
;
A
#
# COMPACT_ATOMS: atom_id res chain seq x y z
N MET A 1 59.80 -25.81 -28.34
CA MET A 1 58.85 -26.87 -27.93
C MET A 1 58.90 -26.93 -26.41
N ALA A 2 57.86 -26.74 -25.60
CA ALA A 2 56.44 -26.46 -25.77
C ALA A 2 56.06 -25.68 -24.49
N LEU A 3 55.43 -24.50 -24.58
CA LEU A 3 53.97 -24.37 -24.55
C LEU A 3 53.31 -25.38 -23.58
N ALA A 4 53.07 -24.96 -22.34
CA ALA A 4 51.90 -25.33 -21.52
C ALA A 4 52.16 -25.21 -20.00
N ARG A 5 52.38 -24.01 -19.45
CA ARG A 5 52.28 -23.80 -17.98
C ARG A 5 51.63 -22.49 -17.53
N VAL A 6 51.01 -21.73 -18.44
CA VAL A 6 50.32 -20.47 -18.06
C VAL A 6 48.79 -20.61 -18.03
N ALA A 7 48.23 -21.71 -18.52
CA ALA A 7 46.77 -21.85 -18.65
C ALA A 7 46.03 -22.48 -17.44
N ALA A 8 46.72 -22.85 -16.36
CA ALA A 8 46.08 -23.53 -15.21
C ALA A 8 45.84 -22.63 -13.99
N GLY A 9 46.33 -21.39 -13.98
CA GLY A 9 46.22 -20.46 -12.84
C GLY A 9 45.19 -19.34 -13.01
N VAL A 10 44.60 -19.18 -14.20
CA VAL A 10 43.69 -18.06 -14.50
C VAL A 10 42.21 -18.48 -14.50
N LEU A 11 41.91 -19.79 -14.45
CA LEU A 11 40.53 -20.28 -14.50
C LEU A 11 39.83 -20.43 -13.12
N LEU A 12 40.58 -20.37 -12.01
CA LEU A 12 40.00 -20.48 -10.65
C LEU A 12 39.80 -19.13 -9.93
N ALA A 13 40.27 -18.01 -10.49
CA ALA A 13 40.02 -16.67 -9.95
C ALA A 13 38.77 -15.99 -10.55
N ALA A 14 38.06 -16.65 -11.49
CA ALA A 14 36.86 -16.10 -12.13
C ALA A 14 35.54 -16.73 -11.60
N ILE A 15 35.61 -17.73 -10.71
CA ILE A 15 34.44 -18.47 -10.21
C ILE A 15 34.14 -18.15 -8.72
N GLY A 16 34.98 -17.34 -8.06
CA GLY A 16 34.88 -17.06 -6.62
C GLY A 16 34.33 -15.69 -6.20
N CYS A 17 33.87 -14.83 -7.12
CA CYS A 17 33.46 -13.45 -6.80
C CYS A 17 32.05 -13.08 -7.28
N VAL A 18 31.11 -14.04 -7.33
CA VAL A 18 29.69 -13.72 -7.55
C VAL A 18 28.75 -14.39 -6.52
N LEU A 19 29.29 -15.02 -5.48
CA LEU A 19 28.51 -15.44 -4.31
C LEU A 19 28.73 -14.47 -3.15
N SER A 20 28.24 -13.25 -3.36
CA SER A 20 27.80 -12.41 -2.24
C SER A 20 26.32 -12.13 -2.48
N VAL A 21 25.49 -13.18 -2.32
CA VAL A 21 24.11 -12.95 -1.89
C VAL A 21 24.24 -12.40 -0.47
N ALA A 22 24.27 -11.08 -0.37
CA ALA A 22 23.89 -10.44 0.86
C ALA A 22 22.44 -10.84 1.10
N ALA A 23 22.19 -11.56 2.19
CA ALA A 23 20.85 -11.75 2.71
C ALA A 23 20.39 -10.40 3.28
N ASP A 24 20.08 -9.47 2.39
CA ASP A 24 19.46 -8.21 2.72
C ASP A 24 17.97 -8.50 2.88
N ASN A 25 17.59 -8.97 4.07
CA ASN A 25 16.26 -8.70 4.61
C ASN A 25 16.31 -7.39 5.40
N PRO A 26 16.21 -6.24 4.72
CA PRO A 26 15.26 -5.25 5.13
C PRO A 26 14.07 -5.37 4.18
N SER A 27 12.87 -5.22 4.71
CA SER A 27 11.79 -4.58 3.99
C SER A 27 12.36 -3.44 3.13
N THR A 28 12.64 -3.76 1.86
CA THR A 28 13.09 -2.79 0.88
C THR A 28 11.92 -1.86 0.72
N THR A 29 11.97 -0.72 1.42
CA THR A 29 11.40 0.52 0.92
C THR A 29 12.16 0.84 -0.37
N SER A 30 11.85 0.08 -1.43
CA SER A 30 12.02 0.56 -2.78
C SER A 30 11.31 1.92 -2.80
N PRO A 31 12.01 3.01 -3.14
CA PRO A 31 11.31 4.21 -3.59
C PRO A 31 10.61 3.76 -4.86
N GLN A 32 9.37 3.27 -4.71
CA GLN A 32 8.53 2.99 -5.86
C GLN A 32 8.49 4.32 -6.62
N PRO A 33 8.95 4.37 -7.88
CA PRO A 33 8.79 5.59 -8.66
C PRO A 33 7.32 5.97 -8.60
N PHE A 34 7.04 7.27 -8.64
CA PHE A 34 5.71 7.87 -8.65
C PHE A 34 4.92 7.42 -9.89
N VAL A 35 4.53 6.15 -9.90
CA VAL A 35 3.91 5.44 -11.02
C VAL A 35 2.50 5.12 -10.60
N TRP A 36 1.56 5.51 -11.44
CA TRP A 36 0.17 5.16 -11.27
C TRP A 36 -0.01 3.64 -11.40
N GLN A 37 -0.61 3.04 -10.38
CA GLN A 37 -0.91 1.63 -10.30
C GLN A 37 -2.42 1.40 -10.44
N LYS A 38 -2.80 0.29 -11.07
CA LYS A 38 -4.21 -0.11 -11.21
C LYS A 38 -4.72 -0.69 -9.88
N ALA A 39 -5.91 -0.30 -9.49
CA ALA A 39 -6.64 -0.85 -8.36
C ALA A 39 -8.14 -0.88 -8.63
N HIS A 40 -8.88 -1.49 -7.71
CA HIS A 40 -10.32 -1.36 -7.62
C HIS A 40 -10.69 -0.64 -6.33
N ALA A 41 -11.84 0.01 -6.33
CA ALA A 41 -12.34 0.66 -5.13
C ALA A 41 -13.82 0.42 -4.90
N THR A 42 -14.16 0.12 -3.65
CA THR A 42 -15.52 0.10 -3.11
C THR A 42 -15.67 1.17 -2.06
N PHE A 43 -16.87 1.31 -1.53
CA PHE A 43 -17.08 2.07 -0.32
C PHE A 43 -17.83 1.30 0.75
N TYR A 44 -17.59 1.71 1.99
CA TYR A 44 -18.32 1.28 3.17
C TYR A 44 -18.74 2.50 4.00
N GLY A 45 -19.56 2.23 5.02
CA GLY A 45 -20.01 3.24 5.96
C GLY A 45 -21.09 4.17 5.41
N GLY A 46 -21.33 5.27 6.14
CA GLY A 46 -22.34 6.28 5.82
C GLY A 46 -21.76 7.58 5.26
N ALA A 47 -22.65 8.53 4.95
CA ALA A 47 -22.31 9.84 4.41
C ALA A 47 -21.58 10.76 5.41
N ASP A 48 -21.28 10.30 6.63
CA ASP A 48 -20.66 11.03 7.73
C ASP A 48 -19.12 11.06 7.67
N ALA A 49 -18.52 10.30 6.76
CA ALA A 49 -17.06 10.27 6.51
C ALA A 49 -16.18 9.82 7.70
N SER A 50 -16.78 9.25 8.75
CA SER A 50 -16.12 8.99 10.05
C SER A 50 -14.76 8.30 9.96
N ASP A 51 -14.54 7.43 8.97
CA ASP A 51 -13.29 6.67 8.81
C ASP A 51 -12.20 7.35 7.95
N THR A 52 -12.52 8.49 7.31
CA THR A 52 -11.63 9.15 6.32
C THR A 52 -11.30 10.61 6.62
N MET A 53 -12.01 11.23 7.56
CA MET A 53 -11.89 12.66 7.87
C MET A 53 -10.56 12.99 8.56
N GLY A 54 -9.72 13.81 7.90
CA GLY A 54 -8.51 14.35 8.50
C GLY A 54 -7.52 13.29 8.98
N GLY A 55 -7.45 12.13 8.31
CA GLY A 55 -6.69 10.93 8.69
C GLY A 55 -5.22 11.17 9.09
N ALA A 56 -4.44 10.13 9.34
CA ALA A 56 -3.10 10.25 9.94
C ALA A 56 -2.18 11.31 9.27
N CYS A 57 -2.34 11.54 7.97
CA CYS A 57 -1.58 12.51 7.17
C CYS A 57 -2.17 13.93 7.10
N GLY A 58 -3.38 14.15 7.61
CA GLY A 58 -3.97 15.48 7.72
C GLY A 58 -4.36 16.12 6.38
N TYR A 59 -4.75 15.32 5.37
CA TYR A 59 -5.20 15.80 4.05
C TYR A 59 -6.55 16.55 4.06
N GLY A 60 -6.89 17.23 5.16
CA GLY A 60 -8.11 18.04 5.26
C GLY A 60 -9.41 17.24 5.36
N ASN A 61 -10.51 17.94 5.12
CA ASN A 61 -11.88 17.42 5.18
C ASN A 61 -12.43 17.24 3.75
N LEU A 62 -12.90 16.04 3.42
CA LEU A 62 -13.46 15.70 2.11
C LEU A 62 -14.70 16.53 1.72
N PHE A 63 -15.44 17.07 2.71
CA PHE A 63 -16.56 17.99 2.50
C PHE A 63 -16.11 19.41 2.14
N SER A 64 -14.88 19.78 2.49
CA SER A 64 -14.30 21.09 2.10
C SER A 64 -13.65 21.06 0.72
N GLU A 65 -13.30 19.87 0.24
CA GLU A 65 -12.88 19.66 -1.15
C GLU A 65 -14.14 19.58 -2.03
N GLY A 66 -14.17 20.22 -3.20
CA GLY A 66 -15.29 20.10 -4.14
C GLY A 66 -15.38 18.69 -4.76
N PRO A 67 -16.42 18.34 -5.53
CA PRO A 67 -16.40 17.15 -6.38
C PRO A 67 -15.18 17.21 -7.32
N GLY A 68 -14.49 16.09 -7.54
CA GLY A 68 -13.26 16.08 -8.33
C GLY A 68 -12.83 14.69 -8.77
N VAL A 69 -12.17 14.59 -9.93
CA VAL A 69 -11.74 13.32 -10.55
C VAL A 69 -10.65 12.56 -9.77
N THR A 70 -10.11 13.17 -8.72
CA THR A 70 -9.06 12.60 -7.86
C THR A 70 -9.34 12.95 -6.42
N VAL A 71 -9.11 12.00 -5.52
CA VAL A 71 -9.21 12.18 -4.07
C VAL A 71 -7.91 11.71 -3.42
N THR A 72 -7.44 12.42 -2.39
CA THR A 72 -6.31 11.96 -1.58
C THR A 72 -6.84 11.41 -0.27
N VAL A 73 -6.59 10.14 -0.01
CA VAL A 73 -7.04 9.45 1.20
C VAL A 73 -5.86 9.00 2.04
N THR A 74 -6.05 8.94 3.36
CA THR A 74 -5.11 8.23 4.24
C THR A 74 -5.63 6.82 4.46
N ALA A 75 -4.83 5.81 4.14
CA ALA A 75 -5.15 4.43 4.51
C ALA A 75 -4.97 4.26 6.03
N THR A 76 -6.07 4.19 6.75
CA THR A 76 -6.11 4.07 8.22
C THR A 76 -6.49 2.69 8.71
N ASN A 77 -7.20 1.91 7.89
CA ASN A 77 -7.74 0.61 8.26
C ASN A 77 -7.19 -0.50 7.37
N PHE A 78 -7.13 -1.72 7.90
CA PHE A 78 -6.75 -2.92 7.18
C PHE A 78 -8.02 -3.65 6.74
N CYS A 79 -8.15 -3.91 5.44
CA CYS A 79 -9.22 -4.73 4.91
C CYS A 79 -8.77 -6.20 4.83
N PRO A 80 -9.27 -7.09 5.71
CA PRO A 80 -8.81 -8.47 5.77
C PRO A 80 -9.26 -9.27 4.53
N PRO A 81 -8.39 -10.13 3.95
CA PRO A 81 -8.79 -11.09 2.94
C PRO A 81 -9.82 -12.09 3.45
N ASN A 82 -10.73 -12.49 2.57
CA ASN A 82 -11.69 -13.57 2.74
C ASN A 82 -11.70 -14.47 1.48
N ASP A 83 -10.75 -15.41 1.42
CA ASP A 83 -10.58 -16.33 0.27
C ASP A 83 -11.74 -17.34 0.10
N ALA A 84 -12.69 -17.39 1.04
CA ALA A 84 -13.90 -18.20 0.92
C ALA A 84 -14.95 -17.57 -0.01
N LEU A 85 -14.84 -16.28 -0.34
CA LEU A 85 -15.75 -15.56 -1.23
C LEU A 85 -15.05 -15.09 -2.52
N PRO A 86 -15.76 -15.05 -3.66
CA PRO A 86 -15.23 -14.47 -4.89
C PRO A 86 -14.83 -12.99 -4.73
N ASN A 87 -13.80 -12.55 -5.46
CA ASN A 87 -13.25 -11.18 -5.39
C ASN A 87 -14.26 -10.08 -5.81
N ASP A 88 -15.29 -10.45 -6.54
CA ASP A 88 -16.38 -9.59 -7.02
C ASP A 88 -17.66 -9.73 -6.17
N ASN A 89 -17.70 -10.64 -5.20
CA ASN A 89 -18.87 -10.92 -4.38
C ASN A 89 -18.50 -11.22 -2.92
N GLY A 90 -17.97 -10.21 -2.23
CA GLY A 90 -17.65 -10.26 -0.79
C GLY A 90 -16.19 -10.56 -0.45
N GLY A 91 -15.36 -10.86 -1.45
CA GLY A 91 -13.91 -11.02 -1.34
C GLY A 91 -13.08 -9.85 -1.90
N SER A 92 -13.61 -8.61 -1.90
CA SER A 92 -12.99 -7.48 -2.62
C SER A 92 -11.52 -7.20 -2.24
N CYS A 93 -11.15 -7.53 -1.00
CA CYS A 93 -9.79 -7.33 -0.47
C CYS A 93 -8.88 -8.56 -0.60
N ASN A 94 -9.35 -9.62 -1.26
CA ASN A 94 -8.53 -10.80 -1.52
C ASN A 94 -7.36 -10.47 -2.46
N PRO A 95 -6.19 -11.07 -2.26
CA PRO A 95 -5.13 -11.11 -3.27
C PRO A 95 -5.71 -11.55 -4.64
N LEU A 96 -5.36 -10.98 -5.79
CA LEU A 96 -4.02 -10.64 -6.30
C LEU A 96 -3.86 -9.15 -6.70
N ARG A 97 -4.85 -8.30 -6.40
CA ARG A 97 -4.92 -6.92 -6.90
C ARG A 97 -5.09 -5.92 -5.76
N PRO A 98 -4.49 -4.72 -5.85
CA PRO A 98 -4.73 -3.66 -4.89
C PRO A 98 -6.22 -3.28 -4.89
N HIS A 99 -6.80 -3.19 -3.70
CA HIS A 99 -8.19 -2.80 -3.49
C HIS A 99 -8.26 -1.72 -2.41
N PHE A 100 -9.09 -0.69 -2.64
CA PHE A 100 -9.37 0.36 -1.68
C PHE A 100 -10.81 0.28 -1.23
N ASP A 101 -11.03 0.05 0.06
CA ASP A 101 -12.34 0.24 0.65
C ASP A 101 -12.39 1.62 1.30
N MET A 102 -13.08 2.54 0.64
CA MET A 102 -13.11 3.96 1.01
C MET A 102 -14.37 4.29 1.81
N ALA A 103 -14.39 5.39 2.55
CA ALA A 103 -15.67 5.90 3.04
C ALA A 103 -16.50 6.43 1.86
N GLN A 104 -17.83 6.27 1.93
CA GLN A 104 -18.79 6.80 0.93
C GLN A 104 -18.45 8.20 0.40
N PRO A 105 -18.20 9.23 1.25
CA PRO A 105 -17.95 10.59 0.77
C PRO A 105 -16.62 10.76 0.02
N ALA A 106 -15.61 9.92 0.26
CA ALA A 106 -14.38 9.89 -0.55
C ALA A 106 -14.66 9.26 -1.91
N TRP A 107 -15.44 8.17 -1.91
CA TRP A 107 -15.80 7.44 -3.11
C TRP A 107 -16.67 8.27 -4.05
N GLU A 108 -17.65 9.00 -3.52
CA GLU A 108 -18.57 9.84 -4.31
C GLU A 108 -17.88 11.03 -5.00
N LYS A 109 -16.60 11.31 -4.68
CA LYS A 109 -15.79 12.24 -5.47
C LYS A 109 -15.46 11.67 -6.84
N ILE A 110 -15.15 10.37 -6.91
CA ILE A 110 -14.63 9.70 -8.10
C ILE A 110 -15.62 8.75 -8.77
N GLY A 111 -16.78 8.48 -8.16
CA GLY A 111 -17.82 7.64 -8.73
C GLY A 111 -19.24 8.11 -8.40
N VAL A 112 -20.24 7.43 -8.95
CA VAL A 112 -21.69 7.63 -8.69
C VAL A 112 -22.20 6.71 -7.59
N TYR A 113 -22.86 7.18 -6.53
CA TYR A 113 -23.27 6.39 -5.34
C TYR A 113 -23.79 4.95 -5.59
N ARG A 114 -24.43 4.68 -6.74
CA ARG A 114 -24.91 3.34 -7.15
C ARG A 114 -23.86 2.46 -7.88
N GLY A 115 -22.65 2.96 -8.07
CA GLY A 115 -21.53 2.23 -8.63
C GLY A 115 -20.94 1.37 -7.53
N GLY A 116 -20.98 0.05 -7.70
CA GLY A 116 -20.36 -0.87 -6.74
C GLY A 116 -18.83 -0.77 -6.80
N ILE A 117 -18.21 -1.70 -7.51
CA ILE A 117 -16.75 -1.74 -7.68
C ILE A 117 -16.35 -0.90 -8.90
N ILE A 118 -15.50 0.10 -8.71
CA ILE A 118 -14.95 0.93 -9.81
C ILE A 118 -13.45 0.69 -9.99
N PRO A 119 -12.95 0.67 -11.24
CA PRO A 119 -11.51 0.66 -11.48
C PRO A 119 -10.93 2.05 -11.21
N VAL A 120 -9.80 2.10 -10.49
CA VAL A 120 -9.09 3.35 -10.17
C VAL A 120 -7.60 3.23 -10.49
N MET A 121 -6.97 4.38 -10.72
CA MET A 121 -5.52 4.50 -10.72
C MET A 121 -5.12 5.17 -9.41
N TYR A 122 -4.10 4.66 -8.74
CA TYR A 122 -3.60 5.25 -7.49
C TYR A 122 -2.09 5.43 -7.53
N GLN A 123 -1.61 6.35 -6.69
CA GLN A 123 -0.19 6.55 -6.42
C GLN A 123 -0.02 6.85 -4.94
N ARG A 124 1.04 6.35 -4.32
CA ARG A 124 1.40 6.73 -2.95
C ARG A 124 1.97 8.15 -2.95
N VAL A 125 1.46 8.97 -2.05
CA VAL A 125 1.94 10.34 -1.83
C VAL A 125 2.66 10.45 -0.48
N PRO A 126 3.75 11.23 -0.38
CA PRO A 126 4.42 11.47 0.89
C PRO A 126 3.46 12.08 1.91
N CYS A 127 3.39 11.46 3.08
CA CYS A 127 2.63 11.92 4.23
C CYS A 127 3.53 12.82 5.09
N VAL A 128 3.33 14.14 5.03
CA VAL A 128 4.10 15.10 5.84
C VAL A 128 3.22 15.67 6.93
N LYS A 129 3.23 15.03 8.10
CA LYS A 129 2.55 15.56 9.29
C LYS A 129 3.45 16.55 10.02
N ARG A 130 2.94 17.73 10.35
CA ARG A 130 3.61 18.67 11.27
C ARG A 130 3.34 18.22 12.72
N GLY A 131 4.40 18.02 13.50
CA GLY A 131 4.33 17.52 14.88
C GLY A 131 5.00 16.15 15.05
N GLY A 132 5.18 15.71 16.30
CA GLY A 132 5.76 14.39 16.62
C GLY A 132 4.73 13.26 16.67
N VAL A 133 5.20 12.02 16.74
CA VAL A 133 4.35 10.85 17.02
C VAL A 133 4.00 10.83 18.50
N ARG A 134 2.70 10.71 18.84
CA ARG A 134 2.22 10.56 20.22
C ARG A 134 1.70 9.14 20.40
N PHE A 135 2.31 8.40 21.32
CA PHE A 135 1.83 7.09 21.76
C PHE A 135 0.96 7.26 23.01
N ARG A 136 -0.16 6.54 23.09
CA ARG A 136 -0.96 6.40 24.31
C ARG A 136 -1.02 4.92 24.68
N ILE A 137 -0.50 4.58 25.84
CA ILE A 137 -0.53 3.23 26.38
C ILE A 137 -1.73 3.14 27.32
N ASN A 138 -2.71 2.30 26.98
CA ASN A 138 -3.83 1.98 27.86
C ASN A 138 -3.53 0.63 28.53
N GLY A 139 -3.59 0.56 29.86
CA GLY A 139 -3.52 -0.71 30.58
C GLY A 139 -4.90 -1.33 30.76
N GLN A 140 -5.03 -2.64 30.56
CA GLN A 140 -6.16 -3.42 31.09
C GLN A 140 -5.68 -4.14 32.34
N VAL A 141 -6.29 -3.84 33.50
CA VAL A 141 -6.13 -4.66 34.70
C VAL A 141 -7.06 -5.86 34.52
N THR A 142 -6.51 -7.02 34.19
CA THR A 142 -7.19 -8.29 34.42
C THR A 142 -6.84 -8.71 35.84
N ASP A 143 -7.74 -8.47 36.79
CA ASP A 143 -7.63 -9.08 38.11
C ASP A 143 -7.64 -10.61 37.94
N LEU A 144 -6.62 -11.27 38.52
CA LEU A 144 -6.47 -12.72 38.59
C LEU A 144 -7.30 -13.30 39.74
#